data_AF-A0A6U3SUP4-F1
#
_entry.id   AF-A0A6U3SUP4-F1
#
_cell.length_a   1.000
_cell.length_b   1.000
_cell.length_c   1.000
_cell.angle_alpha   90.00
_cell.angle_beta   90.00
_cell.angle_gamma   90.00
#
_symmetry.space_group_name_H-M   'P 1'
#
loop_
_entity.id
_entity.type
_entity.pdbx_description
1 polymer ?
#
loop_
_entity_poly.entity_id
_entity_poly.type
_entity_poly.pdbx_seq_one_letter_code
_entity_poly.pdbx_strand_id
1 'polypeptide(L)'
;MQTTTTSLSMHPEHNNNNDNDNTSSSMSRRNVLFTAVAAASIIPQSASAVERAVGSAEIACRENGNCLELGEWDGAVGWTWGGKDRCDATDPLCGADGKLRDAPLAGEAVPRLPEGVEITNVVTIDLSIGKKTTGGETGTINLGLYGSACPASVQQMLDFCTKGILTSSKLMLEEGYGVISAPVKLTEGGGITMLYPNKRLDFGIASQSVSYAKMKRLNKAGEDFVPQTRPTSKEVDVISKEPVVRKHDVAGLLSIPSNGIGYGGSGLDSDDEAYGSSFQITAAAVPGMDNEKRRVIGQVMDEESMAVLARVASLPTKKGLKGVIPGQNAGPPLLRVTVNDISVKSVASAAAASE
;
A
#
# COMPACT_ATOMS: atom_id res chain seq x y z
N MET A 1 65.39 -25.74 -13.79
CA MET A 1 64.10 -26.03 -14.43
C MET A 1 63.64 -24.76 -15.12
N GLN A 2 63.36 -24.86 -16.42
CA GLN A 2 63.24 -23.73 -17.34
C GLN A 2 61.98 -22.90 -17.08
N THR A 3 62.19 -21.59 -16.99
CA THR A 3 61.17 -20.54 -16.97
C THR A 3 60.69 -20.28 -18.41
N THR A 4 59.39 -20.41 -18.64
CA THR A 4 58.78 -20.06 -19.94
C THR A 4 58.02 -18.75 -19.79
N THR A 5 58.59 -17.70 -20.36
CA THR A 5 58.01 -16.36 -20.53
C THR A 5 57.33 -16.33 -21.90
N THR A 6 56.05 -16.02 -21.96
CA THR A 6 55.38 -15.72 -23.24
C THR A 6 54.87 -14.29 -23.19
N SER A 7 55.57 -13.41 -23.90
CA SER A 7 55.09 -12.09 -24.29
C SER A 7 54.30 -12.23 -25.60
N LEU A 8 53.26 -11.43 -25.79
CA LEU A 8 52.74 -11.17 -27.12
C LEU A 8 52.34 -9.71 -27.24
N SER A 9 52.81 -9.13 -28.34
CA SER A 9 52.94 -7.71 -28.62
C SER A 9 51.74 -7.17 -29.39
N MET A 10 51.69 -5.84 -29.40
CA MET A 10 50.69 -4.99 -30.04
C MET A 10 50.79 -4.88 -31.58
N HIS A 11 49.66 -4.47 -32.17
CA HIS A 11 49.43 -3.66 -33.40
C HIS A 11 49.54 -4.34 -34.79
N PRO A 12 48.80 -3.85 -35.83
CA PRO A 12 48.32 -2.47 -36.05
C PRO A 12 46.86 -2.27 -36.53
N GLU A 13 46.54 -0.99 -36.64
CA GLU A 13 45.34 -0.30 -37.12
C GLU A 13 44.84 -0.76 -38.51
N HIS A 14 43.52 -0.80 -38.67
CA HIS A 14 42.90 -0.53 -39.98
C HIS A 14 41.70 0.42 -39.81
N ASN A 15 41.91 1.60 -40.36
CA ASN A 15 40.95 2.67 -40.58
C ASN A 15 40.01 2.27 -41.72
N ASN A 16 38.69 2.46 -41.57
CA ASN A 16 37.80 2.73 -42.69
C ASN A 16 36.53 3.44 -42.19
N ASN A 17 36.47 4.72 -42.55
CA ASN A 17 35.27 5.55 -42.57
C ASN A 17 34.22 4.95 -43.51
N ASN A 18 32.95 4.93 -43.09
CA ASN A 18 31.91 5.76 -43.70
C ASN A 18 30.51 5.46 -43.14
N ASP A 19 29.75 6.54 -43.02
CA ASP A 19 28.30 6.65 -43.18
C ASP A 19 27.38 6.03 -42.12
N ASN A 20 26.89 6.84 -41.18
CA ASN A 20 25.69 7.66 -41.44
C ASN A 20 25.18 8.32 -40.16
N ASP A 21 24.91 9.62 -40.28
CA ASP A 21 24.21 10.46 -39.33
C ASP A 21 22.87 9.85 -38.89
N ASN A 22 22.69 9.70 -37.59
CA ASN A 22 21.36 9.70 -37.00
C ASN A 22 21.37 10.58 -35.75
N THR A 23 21.13 11.86 -36.03
CA THR A 23 20.79 12.91 -35.08
C THR A 23 19.49 12.55 -34.37
N SER A 24 19.60 11.90 -33.22
CA SER A 24 18.51 11.75 -32.25
C SER A 24 18.18 13.12 -31.65
N SER A 25 17.27 13.83 -32.31
CA SER A 25 16.71 15.08 -31.84
C SER A 25 15.80 14.81 -30.63
N SER A 26 16.14 15.46 -29.53
CA SER A 26 15.28 15.66 -28.38
C SER A 26 13.98 16.35 -28.82
N MET A 27 12.85 15.65 -28.79
CA MET A 27 11.54 16.28 -28.84
C MET A 27 10.82 16.20 -27.50
N SER A 28 10.43 17.39 -27.06
CA SER A 28 9.79 17.75 -25.80
C SER A 28 8.45 17.04 -25.59
N ARG A 29 8.29 16.36 -24.45
CA ARG A 29 7.07 15.67 -23.98
C ARG A 29 5.94 16.64 -23.56
N ARG A 30 5.70 17.73 -24.29
CA ARG A 30 4.71 18.76 -23.89
C ARG A 30 3.50 18.97 -24.81
N ASN A 31 3.31 18.19 -25.89
CA ASN A 31 2.18 18.37 -26.80
C ASN A 31 1.40 17.06 -27.10
N VAL A 32 0.85 16.41 -26.06
CA VAL A 32 -0.25 15.44 -26.24
C VAL A 32 -1.34 15.73 -25.21
N LEU A 33 -2.08 16.80 -25.45
CA LEU A 33 -3.37 17.14 -24.85
C LEU A 33 -4.04 18.07 -25.86
N PHE A 34 -5.33 17.85 -26.14
CA PHE A 34 -6.21 18.53 -27.12
C PHE A 34 -6.43 17.84 -28.49
N THR A 35 -7.10 16.68 -28.47
CA THR A 35 -8.12 16.22 -29.46
C THR A 35 -8.59 14.84 -28.96
N ALA A 36 -9.85 14.45 -28.81
CA ALA A 36 -11.10 14.91 -29.38
C ALA A 36 -12.27 14.58 -28.41
N VAL A 37 -13.23 15.52 -28.31
CA VAL A 37 -14.59 15.28 -27.85
C VAL A 37 -15.47 15.35 -29.09
N ALA A 38 -16.11 14.25 -29.48
CA ALA A 38 -17.39 14.28 -30.21
C ALA A 38 -18.03 12.87 -30.31
N ALA A 39 -19.24 12.79 -29.77
CA ALA A 39 -20.38 11.94 -30.17
C ALA A 39 -20.37 10.43 -29.88
N ALA A 40 -21.19 10.02 -28.89
CA ALA A 40 -22.35 9.11 -29.03
C ALA A 40 -23.06 8.96 -27.66
N SER A 41 -24.25 9.53 -27.45
CA SER A 41 -25.58 8.91 -27.60
C SER A 41 -26.10 8.14 -26.35
N ILE A 42 -27.04 8.78 -25.64
CA ILE A 42 -28.26 8.26 -24.99
C ILE A 42 -28.14 6.95 -24.17
N ILE A 43 -28.20 7.08 -22.83
CA ILE A 43 -28.48 5.97 -21.88
C ILE A 43 -29.75 6.34 -21.07
N PRO A 44 -30.72 5.42 -20.89
CA PRO A 44 -31.96 5.69 -20.17
C PRO A 44 -31.73 5.88 -18.67
N GLN A 45 -32.47 6.82 -18.10
CA GLN A 45 -32.50 7.15 -16.68
C GLN A 45 -33.12 6.01 -15.85
N SER A 46 -32.30 5.32 -15.08
CA SER A 46 -32.68 4.73 -13.79
C SER A 46 -31.42 4.46 -12.97
N ALA A 47 -30.73 5.55 -12.63
CA ALA A 47 -29.71 5.53 -11.60
C ALA A 47 -30.36 5.87 -10.26
N SER A 48 -30.42 4.88 -9.37
CA SER A 48 -30.51 5.09 -7.93
C SER A 48 -29.61 6.26 -7.53
N ALA A 49 -30.17 7.25 -6.86
CA ALA A 49 -29.44 8.43 -6.39
C ALA A 49 -28.24 8.00 -5.53
N VAL A 50 -27.05 8.01 -6.13
CA VAL A 50 -25.80 7.94 -5.40
C VAL A 50 -25.64 9.31 -4.78
N GLU A 51 -25.91 9.39 -3.48
CA GLU A 51 -25.72 10.59 -2.67
C GLU A 51 -24.24 10.98 -2.74
N ARG A 52 -23.94 11.90 -3.65
CA ARG A 52 -22.60 12.44 -3.84
C ARG A 52 -22.36 13.36 -2.65
N ALA A 53 -21.27 13.17 -1.92
CA ALA A 53 -20.85 14.10 -0.87
C ALA A 53 -20.32 15.39 -1.53
N VAL A 54 -21.27 16.24 -1.95
CA VAL A 54 -21.06 17.61 -2.44
C VAL A 54 -20.86 18.53 -1.23
N GLY A 55 -19.81 19.36 -1.24
CA GLY A 55 -19.69 20.43 -0.25
C GLY A 55 -20.76 21.50 -0.48
N SER A 56 -21.17 22.20 0.58
CA SER A 56 -22.05 23.39 0.55
C SER A 56 -21.63 24.40 -0.53
N ALA A 57 -20.32 24.62 -0.69
CA ALA A 57 -19.75 25.49 -1.71
C ALA A 57 -19.97 24.99 -3.15
N GLU A 58 -19.91 23.69 -3.44
CA GLU A 58 -20.21 23.14 -4.77
C GLU A 58 -21.71 23.22 -5.09
N ILE A 59 -22.57 23.04 -4.08
CA ILE A 59 -24.03 23.20 -4.22
C ILE A 59 -24.37 24.66 -4.55
N ALA A 60 -23.88 25.61 -3.74
CA ALA A 60 -24.10 27.04 -3.97
C ALA A 60 -23.49 27.51 -5.31
N CYS A 61 -22.31 27.02 -5.67
CA CYS A 61 -21.66 27.25 -6.95
C CYS A 61 -22.53 26.76 -8.12
N ARG A 62 -23.11 25.56 -8.02
CA ARG A 62 -23.97 24.99 -9.07
C ARG A 62 -25.30 25.72 -9.19
N GLU A 63 -25.85 26.19 -8.08
CA GLU A 63 -27.07 27.01 -8.05
C GLU A 63 -26.84 28.39 -8.68
N ASN A 64 -25.66 28.99 -8.47
CA ASN A 64 -25.36 30.34 -8.94
C ASN A 64 -24.64 30.41 -10.30
N GLY A 65 -24.05 29.32 -10.78
CA GLY A 65 -23.45 29.20 -12.12
C GLY A 65 -22.21 30.07 -12.38
N ASN A 66 -21.62 30.70 -11.37
CA ASN A 66 -20.61 31.75 -11.49
C ASN A 66 -19.28 31.47 -10.75
N CYS A 67 -19.01 30.20 -10.43
CA CYS A 67 -17.95 29.82 -9.50
C CYS A 67 -16.53 30.24 -9.95
N LEU A 68 -16.29 30.25 -11.26
CA LEU A 68 -15.02 30.73 -11.83
C LEU A 68 -14.86 32.25 -11.70
N GLU A 69 -15.96 33.00 -11.69
CA GLU A 69 -15.97 34.47 -11.61
C GLU A 69 -15.79 34.96 -10.18
N LEU A 70 -16.30 34.20 -9.19
CA LEU A 70 -16.13 34.50 -7.77
C LEU A 70 -14.79 34.01 -7.17
N GLY A 71 -13.98 33.29 -7.97
CA GLY A 71 -12.75 32.67 -7.48
C GLY A 71 -13.00 31.51 -6.52
N GLU A 72 -14.20 30.92 -6.52
CA GLU A 72 -14.58 29.75 -5.72
C GLU A 72 -14.14 28.46 -6.42
N TRP A 73 -12.83 28.36 -6.68
CA TRP A 73 -12.23 27.22 -7.36
C TRP A 73 -12.54 25.90 -6.66
N ASP A 74 -12.64 25.89 -5.33
CA ASP A 74 -12.97 24.69 -4.54
C ASP A 74 -14.30 24.03 -4.97
N GLY A 75 -15.32 24.83 -5.29
CA GLY A 75 -16.60 24.35 -5.82
C GLY A 75 -16.54 23.97 -7.31
N ALA A 76 -15.71 24.66 -8.10
CA ALA A 76 -15.61 24.47 -9.55
C ALA A 76 -14.81 23.21 -9.97
N VAL A 77 -13.75 22.85 -9.23
CA VAL A 77 -12.91 21.66 -9.55
C VAL A 77 -13.29 20.40 -8.76
N GLY A 78 -14.37 20.44 -7.96
CA GLY A 78 -14.73 19.32 -7.09
C GLY A 78 -13.63 18.97 -6.09
N TRP A 79 -12.79 19.96 -5.75
CA TRP A 79 -11.73 19.85 -4.76
C TRP A 79 -12.40 19.77 -3.40
N THR A 80 -12.78 18.55 -3.07
CA THR A 80 -13.48 18.27 -1.83
C THR A 80 -12.61 18.59 -0.62
N TRP A 81 -11.28 18.70 -0.71
CA TRP A 81 -10.42 19.01 0.45
C TRP A 81 -9.82 20.42 0.35
N GLY A 82 -10.25 21.34 1.24
CA GLY A 82 -9.75 22.73 1.30
C GLY A 82 -10.80 23.80 1.65
N GLY A 83 -12.09 23.49 1.48
CA GLY A 83 -13.17 24.45 1.71
C GLY A 83 -13.43 24.80 3.19
N LYS A 84 -14.00 26.00 3.41
CA LYS A 84 -14.27 26.65 4.70
C LYS A 84 -15.04 25.81 5.74
N ASP A 85 -15.79 24.80 5.29
CA ASP A 85 -16.72 24.02 6.13
C ASP A 85 -16.18 22.63 6.52
N ARG A 86 -14.87 22.38 6.39
CA ARG A 86 -14.28 21.07 6.73
C ARG A 86 -13.55 21.05 8.07
N CYS A 87 -13.62 19.88 8.71
CA CYS A 87 -12.85 19.60 9.92
C CYS A 87 -11.35 19.48 9.63
N ASP A 88 -10.54 19.78 10.64
CA ASP A 88 -9.11 19.44 10.63
C ASP A 88 -8.97 17.91 10.63
N ALA A 89 -8.21 17.35 9.69
CA ALA A 89 -8.01 15.90 9.62
C ALA A 89 -7.29 15.33 10.85
N THR A 90 -6.56 16.18 11.59
CA THR A 90 -5.94 15.84 12.88
C THR A 90 -6.95 15.78 14.01
N ASP A 91 -8.17 16.28 13.82
CA ASP A 91 -9.26 16.09 14.78
C ASP A 91 -9.75 14.63 14.72
N PRO A 92 -9.77 13.90 15.86
CA PRO A 92 -10.28 12.53 15.92
C PRO A 92 -11.76 12.39 15.50
N LEU A 93 -12.54 13.47 15.60
CA LEU A 93 -13.94 13.53 15.18
C LEU A 93 -14.10 13.78 13.67
N CYS A 94 -13.02 14.11 12.97
CA CYS A 94 -13.05 14.37 11.54
C CYS A 94 -13.25 13.08 10.76
N GLY A 95 -14.42 12.96 10.12
CA GLY A 95 -14.77 11.82 9.28
C GLY A 95 -14.09 11.85 7.91
N ALA A 96 -14.15 10.71 7.21
CA ALA A 96 -13.62 10.58 5.85
C ALA A 96 -14.36 11.45 4.82
N ASP A 97 -15.56 11.92 5.16
CA ASP A 97 -16.33 12.89 4.39
C ASP A 97 -15.86 14.35 4.62
N GLY A 98 -14.99 14.58 5.60
CA GLY A 98 -14.46 15.89 5.97
C GLY A 98 -15.39 16.68 6.90
N LYS A 99 -16.32 16.01 7.59
CA LYS A 99 -17.23 16.63 8.57
C LYS A 99 -16.87 16.21 9.99
N LEU A 100 -17.09 17.11 10.96
CA LEU A 100 -17.04 16.76 12.37
C LEU A 100 -18.20 15.85 12.72
N ARG A 101 -17.93 14.85 13.53
CA ARG A 101 -18.91 13.97 14.15
C ARG A 101 -19.21 14.40 15.58
N ASP A 102 -20.37 14.01 16.06
CA ASP A 102 -20.76 14.24 17.46
C ASP A 102 -19.96 13.35 18.43
N ALA A 103 -19.42 12.22 17.96
CA ALA A 103 -18.64 11.28 18.75
C ALA A 103 -17.53 10.62 17.93
N PRO A 104 -16.43 10.18 18.57
CA PRO A 104 -15.40 9.37 17.92
C PRO A 104 -16.00 8.06 17.40
N LEU A 105 -15.43 7.52 16.32
CA LEU A 105 -15.80 6.18 15.87
C LEU A 105 -15.40 5.15 16.92
N ALA A 106 -16.38 4.37 17.37
CA ALA A 106 -16.11 3.13 18.06
C ALA A 106 -15.58 2.09 17.05
N GLY A 107 -14.64 1.26 17.49
CA GLY A 107 -14.26 0.05 16.77
C GLY A 107 -15.44 -0.93 16.69
N GLU A 108 -15.50 -1.69 15.61
CA GLU A 108 -16.37 -2.88 15.54
C GLU A 108 -15.91 -3.93 16.56
N ALA A 109 -16.79 -4.88 16.88
CA ALA A 109 -16.44 -5.97 17.80
C ALA A 109 -15.25 -6.79 17.31
N VAL A 110 -14.40 -7.23 18.25
CA VAL A 110 -13.25 -8.10 17.95
C VAL A 110 -13.75 -9.38 17.25
N PRO A 111 -13.17 -9.77 16.10
CA PRO A 111 -13.60 -10.96 15.38
C PRO A 111 -13.48 -12.22 16.23
N ARG A 112 -14.55 -13.03 16.26
CA ARG A 112 -14.47 -14.35 16.87
C ARG A 112 -13.55 -15.25 16.07
N LEU A 113 -12.71 -16.03 16.74
CA LEU A 113 -11.84 -17.01 16.11
C LEU A 113 -12.68 -18.12 15.45
N PRO A 114 -12.37 -18.57 14.22
CA PRO A 114 -13.08 -19.69 13.60
C PRO A 114 -12.81 -20.99 14.38
N GLU A 115 -13.76 -21.92 14.31
CA GLU A 115 -13.62 -23.22 14.97
C GLU A 115 -12.42 -24.00 14.41
N GLY A 116 -11.61 -24.60 15.29
CA GLY A 116 -10.42 -25.37 14.92
C GLY A 116 -9.23 -24.55 14.41
N VAL A 117 -9.30 -23.22 14.47
CA VAL A 117 -8.18 -22.33 14.13
C VAL A 117 -7.55 -21.80 15.40
N GLU A 118 -6.23 -21.74 15.44
CA GLU A 118 -5.46 -21.24 16.58
C GLU A 118 -4.61 -20.02 16.19
N ILE A 119 -4.40 -19.12 17.15
CA ILE A 119 -3.44 -18.02 17.01
C ILE A 119 -2.05 -18.54 17.40
N THR A 120 -1.15 -18.65 16.44
CA THR A 120 0.22 -19.14 16.69
C THR A 120 1.21 -18.00 16.96
N ASN A 121 0.92 -16.82 16.44
CA ASN A 121 1.78 -15.64 16.54
C ASN A 121 0.93 -14.40 16.72
N VAL A 122 1.43 -13.45 17.50
CA VAL A 122 0.89 -12.10 17.62
C VAL A 122 1.91 -11.12 17.04
N VAL A 123 1.46 -10.31 16.09
CA VAL A 123 2.22 -9.20 15.50
C VAL A 123 1.63 -7.91 16.04
N THR A 124 2.44 -7.13 16.75
CA THR A 124 2.08 -5.80 17.23
C THR A 124 2.70 -4.76 16.31
N ILE A 125 1.87 -3.92 15.69
CA ILE A 125 2.30 -2.86 14.77
C ILE A 125 2.04 -1.51 15.42
N ASP A 126 3.10 -0.72 15.60
CA ASP A 126 2.99 0.66 16.08
C ASP A 126 2.91 1.62 14.90
N LEU A 127 1.89 2.48 14.91
CA LEU A 127 1.56 3.41 13.84
C LEU A 127 1.76 4.86 14.30
N SER A 128 2.22 5.71 13.39
CA SER A 128 2.08 7.18 13.50
C SER A 128 1.04 7.65 12.49
N ILE A 129 0.12 8.51 12.92
CA ILE A 129 -0.88 9.17 12.09
C ILE A 129 -0.54 10.66 11.99
N GLY A 130 -0.18 11.12 10.80
CA GLY A 130 0.26 12.49 10.56
C GLY A 130 1.69 12.75 11.05
N LYS A 131 2.08 14.02 11.13
CA LYS A 131 3.41 14.44 11.59
C LYS A 131 3.35 14.79 13.07
N LYS A 132 4.33 14.33 13.85
CA LYS A 132 4.46 14.67 15.27
C LYS A 132 4.47 16.18 15.53
N THR A 133 5.07 16.96 14.61
CA THR A 133 5.15 18.44 14.70
C THR A 133 3.80 19.14 14.53
N THR A 134 2.79 18.47 14.01
CA THR A 134 1.45 19.02 13.75
C THR A 134 0.40 18.28 14.59
N GLY A 135 0.76 17.83 15.79
CA GLY A 135 -0.16 17.10 16.67
C GLY A 135 -0.44 15.65 16.26
N GLY A 136 0.50 15.00 15.54
CA GLY A 136 0.32 13.62 15.10
C GLY A 136 0.07 12.64 16.24
N GLU A 137 -0.81 11.67 15.97
CA GLU A 137 -1.24 10.64 16.91
C GLU A 137 -0.41 9.37 16.73
N THR A 138 -0.37 8.52 17.76
CA THR A 138 0.18 7.16 17.68
C THR A 138 -0.88 6.15 18.09
N GLY A 139 -0.85 4.98 17.47
CA GLY A 139 -1.74 3.88 17.83
C GLY A 139 -1.07 2.53 17.59
N THR A 140 -1.54 1.51 18.28
CA THR A 140 -0.99 0.15 18.20
C THR A 140 -2.08 -0.80 17.71
N ILE A 141 -1.74 -1.72 16.82
CA ILE A 141 -2.63 -2.78 16.35
C ILE A 141 -2.00 -4.14 16.64
N ASN A 142 -2.68 -4.96 17.43
CA ASN A 142 -2.31 -6.35 17.69
C ASN A 142 -3.05 -7.31 16.74
N LEU A 143 -2.28 -8.09 15.98
CA LEU A 143 -2.76 -9.03 14.98
C LEU A 143 -2.40 -10.46 15.38
N GLY A 144 -3.39 -11.33 15.53
CA GLY A 144 -3.18 -12.77 15.68
C GLY A 144 -3.14 -13.45 14.32
N LEU A 145 -2.17 -14.34 14.10
CA LEU A 145 -1.97 -15.07 12.85
C LEU A 145 -2.36 -16.55 12.97
N TYR A 146 -2.99 -17.08 11.92
CA TYR A 146 -3.49 -18.45 11.84
C TYR A 146 -2.42 -19.45 11.37
N GLY A 147 -1.27 -19.51 12.04
CA GLY A 147 -0.10 -20.25 11.52
C GLY A 147 -0.29 -21.75 11.34
N SER A 148 -1.19 -22.38 12.09
CA SER A 148 -1.53 -23.80 11.88
C SER A 148 -2.32 -24.03 10.58
N ALA A 149 -3.12 -23.04 10.17
CA ALA A 149 -4.04 -23.17 9.04
C ALA A 149 -3.44 -22.62 7.72
N CYS A 150 -2.56 -21.63 7.78
CA CYS A 150 -1.85 -21.06 6.63
C CYS A 150 -0.35 -20.82 6.91
N PRO A 151 0.44 -21.88 7.18
CA PRO A 151 1.81 -21.78 7.65
C PRO A 151 2.76 -21.01 6.72
N ALA A 152 2.70 -21.21 5.40
CA ALA A 152 3.55 -20.52 4.44
C ALA A 152 3.18 -19.04 4.32
N SER A 153 1.88 -18.71 4.32
CA SER A 153 1.42 -17.32 4.32
C SER A 153 1.82 -16.58 5.58
N VAL A 154 1.64 -17.22 6.73
CA VAL A 154 2.05 -16.67 8.03
C VAL A 154 3.56 -16.51 8.08
N GLN A 155 4.34 -17.50 7.64
CA GLN A 155 5.80 -17.39 7.60
C GLN A 155 6.25 -16.21 6.73
N GLN A 156 5.62 -15.99 5.57
CA GLN A 156 5.93 -14.85 4.72
C GLN A 156 5.59 -13.51 5.38
N MET A 157 4.45 -13.43 6.09
CA MET A 157 4.08 -12.25 6.89
C MET A 157 5.10 -11.99 8.01
N LEU A 158 5.51 -13.04 8.73
CA LEU A 158 6.52 -12.94 9.78
C LEU A 158 7.86 -12.47 9.22
N ASP A 159 8.26 -13.00 8.07
CA ASP A 159 9.49 -12.58 7.37
C ASP A 159 9.41 -11.10 7.00
N PHE A 160 8.31 -10.65 6.40
CA PHE A 160 8.07 -9.26 6.05
C PHE A 160 8.08 -8.30 7.26
N CYS A 161 7.62 -8.77 8.42
CA CYS A 161 7.60 -8.02 9.67
C CYS A 161 8.94 -8.01 10.43
N THR A 162 9.84 -8.97 10.15
CA THR A 162 11.07 -9.17 10.95
C THR A 162 12.34 -9.05 10.10
N LYS A 163 12.75 -10.14 9.44
CA LYS A 163 14.03 -10.25 8.71
C LYS A 163 13.98 -9.62 7.31
N GLY A 164 12.79 -9.38 6.79
CA GLY A 164 12.49 -8.92 5.45
C GLY A 164 12.37 -10.04 4.43
N ILE A 165 11.64 -9.76 3.36
CA ILE A 165 11.54 -10.63 2.19
C ILE A 165 12.78 -10.40 1.32
N LEU A 166 13.52 -11.47 1.04
CA LEU A 166 14.70 -11.47 0.20
C LEU A 166 14.51 -12.50 -0.91
N THR A 167 14.40 -12.04 -2.15
CA THR A 167 14.24 -12.86 -3.36
C THR A 167 15.51 -12.89 -4.21
N SER A 168 16.39 -11.89 -4.06
CA SER A 168 17.71 -11.88 -4.70
C SER A 168 18.70 -12.82 -3.98
N SER A 169 19.79 -13.16 -4.67
CA SER A 169 20.90 -13.86 -4.03
C SER A 169 21.49 -13.03 -2.88
N LYS A 170 21.98 -13.70 -1.83
CA LYS A 170 22.74 -13.04 -0.74
C LYS A 170 23.98 -12.29 -1.26
N LEU A 171 24.52 -12.71 -2.40
CA LEU A 171 25.65 -12.06 -3.08
C LEU A 171 25.31 -10.68 -3.68
N MET A 172 24.03 -10.30 -3.73
CA MET A 172 23.55 -8.98 -4.21
C MET A 172 23.21 -8.02 -3.06
N LEU A 173 23.47 -8.41 -1.82
CA LEU A 173 23.38 -7.51 -0.66
C LEU A 173 24.60 -6.58 -0.64
N GLU A 174 24.61 -5.55 0.23
CA GLU A 174 25.63 -4.47 0.30
C GLU A 174 27.11 -4.92 0.28
N GLU A 175 27.42 -6.17 0.60
CA GLU A 175 28.76 -6.76 0.53
C GLU A 175 29.09 -7.42 -0.83
N GLY A 176 28.21 -7.25 -1.80
CA GLY A 176 28.20 -7.90 -3.11
C GLY A 176 28.92 -7.15 -4.23
N TYR A 177 28.98 -7.77 -5.41
CA TYR A 177 29.63 -7.21 -6.61
C TYR A 177 28.80 -6.07 -7.22
N GLY A 178 29.03 -4.83 -6.77
CA GLY A 178 28.62 -3.61 -7.48
C GLY A 178 27.12 -3.38 -7.63
N VAL A 179 26.28 -4.14 -6.95
CA VAL A 179 24.82 -3.98 -6.91
C VAL A 179 24.39 -3.91 -5.46
N ILE A 180 23.49 -2.98 -5.16
CA ILE A 180 22.99 -2.75 -3.80
C ILE A 180 21.53 -3.17 -3.73
N SER A 181 21.21 -4.06 -2.82
CA SER A 181 19.83 -4.40 -2.50
C SER A 181 19.64 -4.63 -1.01
N ALA A 182 18.40 -4.53 -0.55
CA ALA A 182 18.01 -4.75 0.83
C ALA A 182 16.76 -5.63 0.92
N PRO A 183 16.63 -6.46 1.97
CA PRO A 183 15.39 -7.18 2.24
C PRO A 183 14.21 -6.22 2.40
N VAL A 184 13.05 -6.58 1.86
CA VAL A 184 11.84 -5.75 1.95
C VAL A 184 11.20 -5.94 3.33
N LYS A 185 11.22 -4.91 4.18
CA LYS A 185 10.67 -4.93 5.54
C LYS A 185 9.64 -3.84 5.79
N LEU A 186 8.53 -4.20 6.44
CA LEU A 186 7.48 -3.22 6.75
C LEU A 186 7.97 -2.07 7.66
N THR A 187 8.91 -2.31 8.57
CA THR A 187 9.50 -1.27 9.44
C THR A 187 10.37 -0.26 8.69
N GLU A 188 10.87 -0.59 7.49
CA GLU A 188 11.85 0.23 6.76
C GLU A 188 11.19 1.19 5.76
N GLY A 189 9.98 1.69 6.03
CA GLY A 189 9.26 2.61 5.13
C GLY A 189 7.82 2.22 4.84
N GLY A 190 7.34 1.14 5.45
CA GLY A 190 5.97 0.70 5.35
C GLY A 190 4.95 1.65 5.99
N GLY A 191 3.71 1.51 5.55
CA GLY A 191 2.59 2.31 5.99
C GLY A 191 1.35 1.98 5.19
N ILE A 192 0.34 2.85 5.30
CA ILE A 192 -0.88 2.70 4.51
C ILE A 192 -0.69 3.36 3.16
N THR A 193 -0.69 2.53 2.11
CA THR A 193 -0.51 2.96 0.72
C THR A 193 -1.84 3.35 0.08
N MET A 194 -2.91 2.65 0.45
CA MET A 194 -4.28 2.90 0.00
C MET A 194 -5.24 2.75 1.17
N LEU A 195 -6.17 3.69 1.29
CA LEU A 195 -7.27 3.65 2.25
C LEU A 195 -8.58 3.60 1.46
N TYR A 196 -9.44 2.64 1.82
CA TYR A 196 -10.84 2.58 1.39
C TYR A 196 -11.67 2.96 2.62
N PRO A 197 -12.15 4.22 2.70
CA PRO A 197 -12.75 4.74 3.92
C PRO A 197 -13.84 3.85 4.49
N ASN A 198 -13.75 3.59 5.79
CA ASN A 198 -14.66 2.72 6.56
C ASN A 198 -14.82 1.29 6.01
N LYS A 199 -13.93 0.82 5.12
CA LYS A 199 -14.00 -0.51 4.52
C LYS A 199 -12.77 -1.34 4.75
N ARG A 200 -11.59 -0.84 4.36
CA ARG A 200 -10.33 -1.56 4.49
C ARG A 200 -9.11 -0.65 4.36
N LEU A 201 -8.03 -1.09 4.99
CA LEU A 201 -6.70 -0.47 4.93
C LEU A 201 -5.78 -1.34 4.08
N ASP A 202 -4.99 -0.74 3.21
CA ASP A 202 -3.94 -1.42 2.44
C ASP A 202 -2.56 -0.99 2.94
N PHE A 203 -1.79 -1.98 3.40
CA PHE A 203 -0.46 -1.82 3.93
C PHE A 203 0.58 -2.38 2.97
N GLY A 204 1.70 -1.68 2.88
CA GLY A 204 2.82 -2.14 2.07
C GLY A 204 3.95 -1.13 2.04
N ILE A 205 4.84 -1.35 1.09
CA ILE A 205 5.96 -0.47 0.79
C ILE A 205 5.74 0.10 -0.60
N ALA A 206 5.39 1.39 -0.66
CA ALA A 206 5.04 2.04 -1.92
C ALA A 206 6.19 2.04 -2.95
N SER A 207 7.44 2.13 -2.48
CA SER A 207 8.64 2.06 -3.30
C SER A 207 9.81 1.53 -2.47
N GLN A 208 10.46 0.47 -2.95
CA GLN A 208 11.61 -0.14 -2.28
C GLN A 208 12.82 0.80 -2.27
N SER A 209 13.10 1.47 -3.39
CA SER A 209 14.21 2.41 -3.53
C SER A 209 14.08 3.62 -2.62
N VAL A 210 12.88 4.20 -2.50
CA VAL A 210 12.62 5.30 -1.56
C VAL A 210 12.77 4.85 -0.11
N SER A 211 12.30 3.63 0.19
CA SER A 211 12.38 3.04 1.53
C SER A 211 13.83 2.77 1.94
N TYR A 212 14.62 2.18 1.03
CA TYR A 212 16.05 1.98 1.18
C TYR A 212 16.79 3.32 1.40
N ALA A 213 16.55 4.32 0.56
CA ALA A 213 17.16 5.63 0.69
C ALA A 213 16.85 6.25 2.06
N LYS A 214 15.59 6.18 2.51
CA LYS A 214 15.17 6.68 3.83
C LYS A 214 15.88 5.95 4.97
N MET A 215 15.95 4.61 4.92
CA MET A 215 16.67 3.80 5.91
C MET A 215 18.14 4.23 6.02
N LYS A 216 18.80 4.42 4.88
CA LYS A 216 20.21 4.85 4.81
C LYS A 216 20.43 6.35 4.99
N ARG A 217 19.37 7.13 5.22
CA ARG A 217 19.41 8.61 5.32
C ARG A 217 20.01 9.27 4.08
N LEU A 218 19.71 8.70 2.91
CA LEU A 218 20.09 9.19 1.59
C LEU A 218 18.92 9.92 0.92
N ASN A 219 19.23 10.80 -0.03
CA ASN A 219 18.20 11.46 -0.85
C ASN A 219 17.61 10.54 -1.93
N LYS A 220 18.40 9.57 -2.41
CA LYS A 220 18.02 8.56 -3.42
C LYS A 220 18.82 7.27 -3.17
N ALA A 221 18.31 6.13 -3.65
CA ALA A 221 18.93 4.82 -3.44
C ALA A 221 20.29 4.64 -4.14
N GLY A 222 20.51 5.38 -5.23
CA GLY A 222 21.65 5.18 -6.14
C GLY A 222 21.19 4.55 -7.46
N GLU A 223 22.06 4.57 -8.47
CA GLU A 223 21.78 3.92 -9.78
C GLU A 223 22.01 2.41 -9.71
N ASP A 224 22.84 1.96 -8.77
CA ASP A 224 23.15 0.54 -8.55
C ASP A 224 22.14 -0.17 -7.63
N PHE A 225 21.08 0.53 -7.19
CA PHE A 225 20.04 -0.08 -6.38
C PHE A 225 19.15 -0.99 -7.23
N VAL A 226 19.04 -2.24 -6.84
CA VAL A 226 18.17 -3.22 -7.50
C VAL A 226 17.06 -3.64 -6.53
N PRO A 227 15.78 -3.38 -6.85
CA PRO A 227 14.67 -3.81 -6.00
C PRO A 227 14.57 -5.33 -5.95
N GLN A 228 14.05 -5.85 -4.85
CA GLN A 228 13.70 -7.26 -4.74
C GLN A 228 12.57 -7.57 -5.71
N THR A 229 12.71 -8.66 -6.47
CA THR A 229 11.66 -9.15 -7.35
C THR A 229 10.54 -9.79 -6.54
N ARG A 230 9.43 -10.12 -7.18
CA ARG A 230 8.34 -10.91 -6.57
C ARG A 230 8.82 -12.31 -6.15
N PRO A 231 8.17 -12.94 -5.15
CA PRO A 231 8.42 -14.32 -4.77
C PRO A 231 8.41 -15.28 -5.96
N THR A 232 9.16 -16.38 -5.86
CA THR A 232 9.32 -17.33 -6.95
C THR A 232 8.07 -18.18 -7.18
N SER A 233 7.94 -18.79 -8.36
CA SER A 233 6.81 -19.69 -8.68
C SER A 233 6.65 -20.83 -7.68
N LYS A 234 7.75 -21.35 -7.10
CA LYS A 234 7.71 -22.39 -6.08
C LYS A 234 7.02 -21.92 -4.80
N GLU A 235 7.30 -20.69 -4.35
CA GLU A 235 6.67 -20.12 -3.16
C GLU A 235 5.19 -19.83 -3.43
N VAL A 236 4.88 -19.31 -4.62
CA VAL A 236 3.49 -19.07 -5.07
C VAL A 236 2.70 -20.39 -5.09
N ASP A 237 3.28 -21.48 -5.59
CA ASP A 237 2.63 -22.80 -5.65
C ASP A 237 2.33 -23.37 -4.26
N VAL A 238 3.15 -23.07 -3.25
CA VAL A 238 2.91 -23.49 -1.87
C VAL A 238 1.78 -22.66 -1.27
N ILE A 239 1.87 -21.33 -1.36
CA ILE A 239 0.88 -20.41 -0.76
C ILE A 239 -0.51 -20.59 -1.40
N SER A 240 -0.58 -20.72 -2.72
CA SER A 240 -1.86 -20.83 -3.44
C SER A 240 -2.65 -22.12 -3.17
N LYS A 241 -1.98 -23.15 -2.62
CA LYS A 241 -2.60 -24.45 -2.27
C LYS A 241 -3.08 -24.53 -0.82
N GLU A 242 -2.70 -23.58 0.02
CA GLU A 242 -3.18 -23.56 1.40
C GLU A 242 -4.70 -23.29 1.46
N PRO A 243 -5.41 -23.82 2.46
CA PRO A 243 -6.87 -23.71 2.54
C PRO A 243 -7.35 -22.27 2.79
N VAL A 244 -8.55 -21.94 2.31
CA VAL A 244 -9.24 -20.70 2.69
C VAL A 244 -10.00 -20.95 3.99
N VAL A 245 -9.52 -20.34 5.07
CA VAL A 245 -9.99 -20.60 6.44
C VAL A 245 -11.14 -19.67 6.83
N ARG A 246 -11.19 -18.47 6.24
CA ARG A 246 -12.16 -17.43 6.59
C ARG A 246 -12.43 -16.50 5.42
N LYS A 247 -13.68 -16.04 5.33
CA LYS A 247 -14.15 -15.04 4.36
C LYS A 247 -14.01 -13.62 4.90
N HIS A 248 -14.07 -12.61 4.04
CA HIS A 248 -13.99 -11.20 4.44
C HIS A 248 -15.35 -10.64 4.89
N ASP A 249 -16.00 -11.30 5.84
CA ASP A 249 -17.39 -11.03 6.26
C ASP A 249 -17.53 -10.11 7.49
N VAL A 250 -16.43 -9.74 8.14
CA VAL A 250 -16.40 -8.84 9.30
C VAL A 250 -15.21 -7.88 9.24
N ALA A 251 -15.22 -6.84 10.08
CA ALA A 251 -14.07 -5.97 10.33
C ALA A 251 -12.95 -6.73 11.05
N GLY A 252 -11.75 -6.17 11.11
CA GLY A 252 -10.61 -6.70 11.87
C GLY A 252 -9.94 -7.93 11.25
N LEU A 253 -10.17 -8.26 9.98
CA LEU A 253 -9.54 -9.43 9.34
C LEU A 253 -8.31 -9.03 8.55
N LEU A 254 -7.20 -9.74 8.79
CA LEU A 254 -5.92 -9.55 8.11
C LEU A 254 -5.85 -10.49 6.90
N SER A 255 -5.54 -9.95 5.72
CA SER A 255 -5.43 -10.73 4.49
C SER A 255 -4.24 -10.37 3.61
N ILE A 256 -3.70 -11.38 2.93
CA ILE A 256 -2.67 -11.21 1.90
C ILE A 256 -3.19 -11.67 0.53
N PRO A 257 -2.52 -11.33 -0.58
CA PRO A 257 -2.82 -11.90 -1.89
C PRO A 257 -2.64 -13.42 -1.90
N SER A 258 -3.42 -14.14 -2.71
CA SER A 258 -3.39 -15.61 -2.79
C SER A 258 -2.07 -16.18 -3.29
N ASN A 259 -1.28 -15.35 -3.98
CA ASN A 259 0.03 -15.71 -4.49
C ASN A 259 1.15 -15.21 -3.57
N GLY A 260 0.81 -14.66 -2.40
CA GLY A 260 1.75 -14.10 -1.43
C GLY A 260 1.99 -12.59 -1.55
N ILE A 261 2.72 -12.07 -0.57
CA ILE A 261 3.18 -10.68 -0.49
C ILE A 261 4.05 -10.36 -1.72
N GLY A 262 3.73 -9.27 -2.42
CA GLY A 262 4.33 -8.91 -3.73
C GLY A 262 3.36 -9.05 -4.92
N TYR A 263 2.17 -9.62 -4.70
CA TYR A 263 1.14 -9.87 -5.73
C TYR A 263 -0.20 -9.16 -5.48
N GLY A 264 -0.24 -8.15 -4.60
CA GLY A 264 -1.51 -7.46 -4.28
C GLY A 264 -1.88 -6.32 -5.22
N GLY A 265 -0.96 -5.91 -6.10
CA GLY A 265 -1.18 -4.87 -7.09
C GLY A 265 -1.89 -5.37 -8.36
N SER A 266 -1.77 -4.58 -9.42
CA SER A 266 -2.38 -4.89 -10.72
C SER A 266 -1.66 -6.00 -11.49
N GLY A 267 -0.44 -6.36 -11.06
CA GLY A 267 0.47 -7.24 -11.78
C GLY A 267 1.28 -6.54 -12.87
N LEU A 268 0.98 -5.26 -13.15
CA LEU A 268 1.73 -4.41 -14.06
C LEU A 268 2.74 -3.50 -13.35
N ASP A 269 2.76 -3.57 -12.01
CA ASP A 269 3.61 -2.73 -11.19
C ASP A 269 5.08 -3.12 -11.38
N SER A 270 5.98 -2.14 -11.32
CA SER A 270 7.41 -2.41 -11.34
C SER A 270 7.84 -3.25 -10.12
N ASP A 271 9.00 -3.89 -10.17
CA ASP A 271 9.52 -4.60 -8.98
C ASP A 271 9.68 -3.65 -7.80
N ASP A 272 10.09 -2.39 -8.03
CA ASP A 272 10.20 -1.35 -7.00
C ASP A 272 8.87 -1.10 -6.24
N GLU A 273 7.73 -1.32 -6.89
CA GLU A 273 6.39 -1.07 -6.37
C GLU A 273 5.62 -2.36 -6.03
N ALA A 274 6.19 -3.54 -6.29
CA ALA A 274 5.51 -4.82 -6.17
C ALA A 274 4.95 -5.09 -4.77
N TYR A 275 5.57 -4.52 -3.74
CA TYR A 275 5.20 -4.65 -2.33
C TYR A 275 4.26 -3.54 -1.84
N GLY A 276 3.73 -2.70 -2.74
CA GLY A 276 2.85 -1.58 -2.40
C GLY A 276 1.50 -1.99 -1.80
N SER A 277 0.99 -3.17 -2.16
CA SER A 277 -0.19 -3.81 -1.54
C SER A 277 0.21 -5.17 -0.99
N SER A 278 0.87 -5.18 0.16
CA SER A 278 1.39 -6.40 0.77
C SER A 278 0.31 -7.13 1.56
N PHE A 279 -0.46 -6.40 2.36
CA PHE A 279 -1.57 -6.97 3.14
C PHE A 279 -2.66 -5.93 3.38
N GLN A 280 -3.85 -6.40 3.71
CA GLN A 280 -4.99 -5.54 3.99
C GLN A 280 -5.64 -5.93 5.31
N ILE A 281 -6.18 -4.94 6.02
CA ILE A 281 -7.00 -5.14 7.22
C ILE A 281 -8.40 -4.60 6.94
N THR A 282 -9.43 -5.42 7.10
CA THR A 282 -10.82 -4.98 6.92
C THR A 282 -11.24 -4.07 8.08
N ALA A 283 -11.94 -2.98 7.80
CA ALA A 283 -12.57 -2.10 8.80
C ALA A 283 -14.09 -2.29 8.85
N ALA A 284 -14.66 -3.04 7.90
CA ALA A 284 -16.05 -3.49 7.85
C ALA A 284 -16.11 -4.83 7.09
N ALA A 285 -17.30 -5.41 6.95
CA ALA A 285 -17.50 -6.55 6.05
C ALA A 285 -17.20 -6.14 4.59
N VAL A 286 -16.31 -6.87 3.90
CA VAL A 286 -15.97 -6.63 2.50
C VAL A 286 -15.93 -7.95 1.71
N PRO A 287 -17.07 -8.63 1.48
CA PRO A 287 -17.11 -9.92 0.79
C PRO A 287 -16.51 -9.91 -0.63
N GLY A 288 -16.46 -8.73 -1.28
CA GLY A 288 -15.81 -8.57 -2.58
C GLY A 288 -14.34 -8.99 -2.59
N MET A 289 -13.64 -8.89 -1.45
CA MET A 289 -12.24 -9.29 -1.31
C MET A 289 -12.01 -10.79 -1.54
N ASP A 290 -13.01 -11.64 -1.26
CA ASP A 290 -12.91 -13.07 -1.52
C ASP A 290 -12.76 -13.36 -3.03
N ASN A 291 -13.30 -12.49 -3.89
CA ASN A 291 -13.19 -12.58 -5.35
C ASN A 291 -11.93 -11.89 -5.90
N GLU A 292 -11.26 -11.07 -5.10
CA GLU A 292 -10.02 -10.35 -5.46
C GLU A 292 -8.76 -11.22 -5.27
N LYS A 293 -8.93 -12.55 -5.16
CA LYS A 293 -7.83 -13.50 -4.88
C LYS A 293 -7.05 -13.11 -3.63
N ARG A 294 -7.74 -12.70 -2.57
CA ARG A 294 -7.14 -12.46 -1.25
C ARG A 294 -7.60 -13.51 -0.27
N ARG A 295 -6.78 -13.75 0.76
CA ARG A 295 -7.06 -14.76 1.77
C ARG A 295 -6.76 -14.24 3.16
N VAL A 296 -7.66 -14.54 4.08
CA VAL A 296 -7.53 -14.17 5.48
C VAL A 296 -6.50 -15.09 6.15
N ILE A 297 -5.52 -14.49 6.79
CA ILE A 297 -4.43 -15.20 7.49
C ILE A 297 -4.32 -14.83 8.97
N GLY A 298 -5.19 -13.93 9.43
CA GLY A 298 -5.21 -13.49 10.82
C GLY A 298 -6.37 -12.54 11.12
N GLN A 299 -6.36 -11.99 12.32
CA GLN A 299 -7.36 -11.04 12.80
C GLN A 299 -6.79 -10.09 13.86
N VAL A 300 -7.46 -8.97 14.09
CA VAL A 300 -7.22 -8.08 15.23
C VAL A 300 -7.62 -8.78 16.53
N MET A 301 -6.87 -8.53 17.61
CA MET A 301 -6.96 -9.30 18.86
C MET A 301 -7.73 -8.64 20.00
N ASP A 302 -7.88 -7.31 19.99
CA ASP A 302 -8.43 -6.57 21.12
C ASP A 302 -9.21 -5.32 20.68
N GLU A 303 -10.01 -4.80 21.60
CA GLU A 303 -10.91 -3.66 21.37
C GLU A 303 -10.14 -2.36 21.11
N GLU A 304 -8.98 -2.17 21.75
CA GLU A 304 -8.14 -0.99 21.55
C GLU A 304 -7.59 -0.95 20.11
N SER A 305 -7.09 -2.08 19.62
CA SER A 305 -6.65 -2.25 18.24
C SER A 305 -7.79 -2.03 17.24
N MET A 306 -9.02 -2.47 17.57
CA MET A 306 -10.20 -2.20 16.76
C MET A 306 -10.57 -0.71 16.73
N ALA A 307 -10.40 0.01 17.83
CA ALA A 307 -10.60 1.45 17.89
C ALA A 307 -9.55 2.21 17.06
N VAL A 308 -8.28 1.82 17.14
CA VAL A 308 -7.20 2.37 16.30
C VAL A 308 -7.49 2.09 14.82
N LEU A 309 -7.90 0.86 14.48
CA LEU A 309 -8.30 0.50 13.12
C LEU A 309 -9.45 1.38 12.61
N ALA A 310 -10.48 1.62 13.42
CA ALA A 310 -11.60 2.49 13.05
C ALA A 310 -11.16 3.94 12.85
N ARG A 311 -10.32 4.48 13.74
CA ARG A 311 -9.73 5.82 13.61
C ARG A 311 -8.95 5.98 12.31
N VAL A 312 -8.12 4.99 11.98
CA VAL A 312 -7.31 5.01 10.76
C VAL A 312 -8.18 4.84 9.51
N ALA A 313 -9.19 3.96 9.56
CA ALA A 313 -10.11 3.73 8.46
C ALA A 313 -11.04 4.91 8.17
N SER A 314 -11.22 5.81 9.14
CA SER A 314 -12.01 7.01 8.98
C SER A 314 -11.21 8.20 8.46
N LEU A 315 -9.91 8.04 8.23
CA LEU A 315 -9.10 9.15 7.77
C LEU A 315 -9.59 9.65 6.40
N PRO A 316 -9.61 10.97 6.22
CA PRO A 316 -9.66 11.59 4.90
C PRO A 316 -8.65 10.96 3.93
N THR A 317 -9.02 10.81 2.66
CA THR A 317 -8.10 10.37 1.59
C THR A 317 -7.69 11.52 0.68
N LYS A 318 -6.46 11.47 0.18
CA LYS A 318 -5.97 12.33 -0.90
C LYS A 318 -6.69 11.96 -2.18
N LYS A 319 -7.62 12.80 -2.58
CA LYS A 319 -8.21 12.74 -3.92
C LYS A 319 -7.21 13.36 -4.89
N GLY A 320 -6.50 12.54 -5.66
CA GLY A 320 -5.59 13.04 -6.72
C GLY A 320 -6.36 13.68 -7.88
N LEU A 321 -5.69 13.95 -9.01
CA LEU A 321 -6.36 14.27 -10.30
C LEU A 321 -7.43 13.21 -10.68
N LYS A 322 -7.29 11.98 -10.18
CA LYS A 322 -8.27 10.89 -10.31
C LYS A 322 -9.53 11.06 -9.43
N GLY A 323 -9.50 11.90 -8.40
CA GLY A 323 -10.67 12.24 -7.57
C GLY A 323 -11.68 13.16 -8.26
N VAL A 324 -11.36 13.63 -9.47
CA VAL A 324 -12.30 14.27 -10.40
C VAL A 324 -13.26 13.22 -10.99
N ILE A 325 -12.88 11.92 -11.00
CA ILE A 325 -13.73 10.84 -11.48
C ILE A 325 -14.82 10.57 -10.44
N PRO A 326 -16.11 10.80 -10.77
CA PRO A 326 -17.21 10.50 -9.86
C PRO A 326 -17.15 9.04 -9.41
N GLY A 327 -17.21 8.80 -8.10
CA GLY A 327 -17.26 7.45 -7.51
C GLY A 327 -15.94 6.87 -6.99
N GLN A 328 -14.79 7.52 -7.21
CA GLN A 328 -13.53 7.10 -6.58
C GLN A 328 -13.41 7.65 -5.15
N ASN A 329 -13.73 6.81 -4.17
CA ASN A 329 -13.64 7.14 -2.73
C ASN A 329 -12.38 6.57 -2.05
N ALA A 330 -11.54 5.82 -2.75
CA ALA A 330 -10.31 5.24 -2.22
C ALA A 330 -9.08 6.03 -2.67
N GLY A 331 -8.05 6.07 -1.82
CA GLY A 331 -6.79 6.77 -2.11
C GLY A 331 -5.82 6.71 -0.94
N PRO A 332 -4.58 7.20 -1.10
CA PRO A 332 -3.66 7.37 0.02
C PRO A 332 -4.29 8.26 1.10
N PRO A 333 -4.04 8.02 2.39
CA PRO A 333 -4.63 8.86 3.44
C PRO A 333 -4.05 10.28 3.38
N LEU A 334 -4.88 11.28 3.71
CA LEU A 334 -4.51 12.69 3.75
C LEU A 334 -3.41 12.92 4.80
N LEU A 335 -3.67 12.43 6.01
CA LEU A 335 -2.65 12.25 7.03
C LEU A 335 -1.85 10.99 6.71
N ARG A 336 -0.54 11.14 6.53
CA ARG A 336 0.33 9.99 6.27
C ARG A 336 0.29 9.06 7.48
N VAL A 337 -0.02 7.79 7.25
CA VAL A 337 0.08 6.75 8.28
C VAL A 337 1.31 5.90 8.01
N THR A 338 2.24 5.85 8.95
CA THR A 338 3.50 5.09 8.83
C THR A 338 3.61 4.06 9.93
N VAL A 339 4.22 2.92 9.60
CA VAL A 339 4.66 1.95 10.60
C VAL A 339 5.95 2.47 11.24
N ASN A 340 5.95 2.55 12.57
CA ASN A 340 7.10 2.99 13.37
C ASN A 340 7.95 1.80 13.80
N ASP A 341 7.29 0.79 14.37
CA ASP A 341 7.92 -0.40 14.92
C ASP A 341 6.99 -1.61 14.79
N ILE A 342 7.58 -2.79 14.85
CA ILE A 342 6.85 -4.06 14.83
C ILE A 342 7.51 -5.02 15.83
N SER A 343 6.69 -5.65 16.66
CA SER A 343 7.13 -6.77 17.48
C SER A 343 6.33 -8.03 17.17
N VAL A 344 7.01 -9.19 17.23
CA VAL A 344 6.41 -10.49 16.98
C VAL A 344 6.61 -11.36 18.20
N LYS A 345 5.52 -11.96 18.68
CA LYS A 345 5.53 -12.93 19.78
C LYS A 345 4.92 -14.24 19.29
N SER A 346 5.62 -15.36 19.54
CA SER A 346 5.00 -16.68 19.38
C SER A 346 4.12 -16.95 20.58
N VAL A 347 2.92 -17.47 20.34
CA VAL A 347 2.03 -17.96 21.38
C VAL A 347 2.45 -19.41 21.64
N ALA A 348 3.02 -19.67 22.82
CA ALA A 348 3.32 -21.04 23.20
C ALA A 348 2.00 -21.83 23.23
N SER A 349 1.92 -22.92 22.46
CA SER A 349 0.78 -23.82 22.50
C SER A 349 0.64 -24.34 23.93
N ALA A 350 -0.49 -24.09 24.57
CA ALA A 350 -0.79 -24.56 25.92
C ALA A 350 -0.99 -26.09 26.02
N ALA A 351 -0.64 -26.86 24.98
CA ALA A 351 -0.91 -28.30 24.87
C ALA A 351 0.24 -29.23 25.32
N ALA A 352 1.32 -28.72 25.93
CA ALA A 352 2.39 -29.56 26.49
C ALA A 352 2.33 -29.71 28.02
N ALA A 353 1.21 -29.37 28.66
CA ALA A 353 1.04 -29.42 30.12
C ALA A 353 -0.02 -30.43 30.60
N SER A 354 -0.33 -31.44 29.78
CA SER A 354 -1.20 -32.56 30.18
C SER A 354 -0.69 -33.90 29.63
N GLU A 355 0.53 -34.27 30.02
CA GLU A 355 0.96 -35.67 30.17
C GLU A 355 1.50 -35.87 31.58
#